data_AF-A0A9K3JNR2-F1
#
_entry.id   AF-A0A9K3JNR2-F1
#
_cell.length_a   1.000
_cell.length_b   1.000
_cell.length_c   1.000
_cell.angle_alpha   90.00
_cell.angle_beta   90.00
_cell.angle_gamma   90.00
#
_symmetry.space_group_name_H-M   'P 1'
#
loop_
_entity.id
_entity.type
_entity.pdbx_description
1 polymer ?
#
loop_
_entity_poly.entity_id
_entity_poly.type
_entity_poly.pdbx_seq_one_letter_code
_entity_poly.pdbx_strand_id
1 'polypeptide(L)'
;MFWKSARYDESTKTIHSTVQKKDENDKDIVVEIKFNVGDLRRVLELGDSDNDPTIVPERLCKGLWFRMGFEGHVNDKYLKSLFCRPYKFLVHCVVHALSHRKGAYDETSDYIMNIITCLVLNRPYNVSQVLFDHMVDNISSETYIMYPRFIQMMINDQVTDLPKDPADVMKLRNMKVDTFSRLDQYKLKKDETEPRAKRMICKIANPGYVAPENDAWRHENNNSEDETDSLRDMHEKKLRYWFVKDGKRKRTLKASPTVTAPKVPTPKIVVKGIVERGSYKKS
;
A
#
# COMPACT_ATOMS: atom_id res chain seq x y z
N MET A 1 1.33 23.87 -3.41
CA MET A 1 1.05 22.41 -3.29
C MET A 1 2.27 21.76 -2.67
N PHE A 2 2.15 21.17 -1.48
CA PHE A 2 3.26 20.66 -0.64
C PHE A 2 4.36 19.94 -1.46
N TRP A 3 3.99 18.95 -2.27
CA TRP A 3 4.97 18.16 -3.00
C TRP A 3 5.75 18.93 -4.09
N LYS A 4 5.24 20.05 -4.59
CA LYS A 4 5.93 20.88 -5.60
C LYS A 4 7.09 21.68 -5.01
N SER A 5 7.01 22.05 -3.73
CA SER A 5 8.07 22.76 -3.00
C SER A 5 8.86 21.85 -2.06
N ALA A 6 8.54 20.56 -2.05
CA ALA A 6 9.20 19.59 -1.20
C ALA A 6 10.64 19.34 -1.66
N ARG A 7 11.57 19.34 -0.71
CA ARG A 7 12.98 18.99 -0.88
C ARG A 7 13.42 18.12 0.30
N TYR A 8 14.34 17.20 0.06
CA TYR A 8 14.91 16.35 1.10
C TYR A 8 16.34 16.80 1.40
N ASP A 9 16.62 17.05 2.69
CA ASP A 9 17.97 17.32 3.18
C ASP A 9 18.56 16.04 3.78
N GLU A 10 19.56 15.49 3.09
CA GLU A 10 20.24 14.25 3.49
C GLU A 10 21.04 14.42 4.80
N SER A 11 21.53 15.63 5.09
CA SER A 11 22.38 15.88 6.27
C SER A 11 21.57 15.83 7.57
N THR A 12 20.35 16.37 7.52
CA THR A 12 19.41 16.40 8.65
C THR A 12 18.35 15.32 8.56
N LYS A 13 18.33 14.52 7.48
CA LYS A 13 17.31 13.51 7.17
C LYS A 13 15.88 14.06 7.28
N THR A 14 15.67 15.26 6.76
CA THR A 14 14.43 16.03 6.94
C THR A 14 13.82 16.39 5.60
N ILE A 15 12.49 16.27 5.48
CA ILE A 15 11.73 16.81 4.35
C ILE A 15 11.36 18.24 4.69
N HIS A 16 11.73 19.17 3.81
CA HIS A 16 11.29 20.56 3.86
C HIS A 16 10.28 20.84 2.76
N SER A 17 9.26 21.63 3.03
CA SER A 17 8.31 22.11 2.05
C SER A 17 7.79 23.48 2.45
N THR A 18 6.97 24.09 1.60
CA THR A 18 6.33 25.36 1.87
C THR A 18 4.82 25.28 1.65
N VAL A 19 4.08 25.95 2.52
CA VAL A 19 2.63 26.15 2.43
C VAL A 19 2.34 27.63 2.42
N GLN A 20 1.38 28.04 1.58
CA GLN A 20 0.88 29.42 1.55
C GLN A 20 -0.29 29.53 2.52
N LYS A 21 -0.28 30.57 3.36
CA LYS A 21 -1.41 30.95 4.20
C LYS A 21 -1.59 32.47 4.16
N LYS A 22 -2.76 32.96 4.56
CA LYS A 22 -2.97 34.40 4.77
C LYS A 22 -2.58 34.78 6.19
N ASP A 23 -2.00 35.97 6.35
CA ASP A 23 -1.76 36.58 7.65
C ASP A 23 -3.00 37.35 8.17
N GLU A 24 -2.87 38.01 9.32
CA GLU A 24 -3.94 38.81 9.94
C GLU A 24 -4.41 39.99 9.08
N ASN A 25 -3.61 40.40 8.08
CA ASN A 25 -3.91 41.51 7.17
C ASN A 25 -4.37 41.03 5.78
N ASP A 26 -4.81 39.77 5.67
CA ASP A 26 -5.24 39.12 4.42
C ASP A 26 -4.12 39.02 3.35
N LYS A 27 -2.85 39.11 3.75
CA LYS A 27 -1.70 39.01 2.85
C LYS A 27 -1.19 37.58 2.78
N ASP A 28 -0.90 37.11 1.57
CA ASP A 28 -0.28 35.80 1.36
C ASP A 28 1.14 35.76 1.92
N ILE A 29 1.37 34.84 2.85
CA ILE A 29 2.67 34.51 3.42
C ILE A 29 3.02 33.05 3.17
N VAL A 30 4.32 32.79 3.04
CA VAL A 30 4.87 31.45 2.82
C VAL A 30 5.44 30.95 4.14
N VAL A 31 4.92 29.83 4.62
CA VAL A 31 5.38 29.16 5.83
C VAL A 31 6.19 27.93 5.44
N GLU A 32 7.39 27.80 6.01
CA GLU A 32 8.19 26.59 5.87
C GLU A 32 7.69 25.51 6.82
N ILE A 33 7.60 24.29 6.30
CA ILE A 33 7.24 23.08 7.04
C ILE A 33 8.39 22.11 6.90
N LYS A 34 8.80 21.50 8.00
CA LYS A 34 9.88 20.51 7.99
C LYS A 34 9.61 19.36 8.95
N PHE A 35 9.81 18.13 8.51
CA PHE A 35 9.61 16.97 9.38
C PHE A 35 10.55 15.83 9.02
N ASN A 36 10.89 15.03 10.02
CA ASN A 36 11.67 13.80 9.86
C ASN A 36 10.83 12.56 10.25
N VAL A 37 11.47 11.40 10.34
CA VAL A 37 10.83 10.13 10.73
C VAL A 37 10.21 10.20 12.13
N GLY A 38 10.87 10.87 13.07
CA GLY A 38 10.39 11.02 14.45
C GLY A 38 9.13 11.88 14.54
N ASP A 39 9.07 12.96 13.77
CA ASP A 39 7.85 13.78 13.64
C ASP A 39 6.70 12.98 13.03
N LEU A 40 6.97 12.24 11.95
CA LEU A 40 5.99 11.39 11.29
C LEU A 40 5.42 10.34 12.26
N ARG A 41 6.30 9.68 13.02
CA ARG A 41 5.94 8.72 14.06
C ARG A 41 5.05 9.32 15.14
N ARG A 42 5.44 10.49 15.66
CA ARG A 42 4.73 11.20 16.74
C ARG A 42 3.34 11.65 16.27
N VAL A 43 3.26 12.33 15.13
CA VAL A 43 2.01 12.93 14.65
C VAL A 43 1.02 11.87 14.15
N LEU A 44 1.50 10.75 13.60
CA LEU A 44 0.65 9.64 13.18
C LEU A 44 0.40 8.59 14.27
N GLU A 45 1.01 8.74 15.46
CA GLU A 45 0.86 7.83 16.60
C GLU A 45 1.17 6.36 16.25
N LEU A 46 2.21 6.12 15.44
CA LEU A 46 2.51 4.78 14.89
C LEU A 46 3.12 3.79 15.89
N GLY A 47 3.56 4.26 17.06
CA GLY A 47 4.02 3.42 18.18
C GLY A 47 5.29 2.59 17.92
N ASP A 48 5.96 2.79 16.78
CA ASP A 48 7.19 2.09 16.39
C ASP A 48 8.45 2.82 16.87
N SER A 49 9.62 2.25 16.62
CA SER A 49 10.91 2.80 17.03
C SER A 49 11.97 2.75 15.93
N ASP A 50 13.03 3.56 16.06
CA ASP A 50 14.17 3.53 15.13
C ASP A 50 14.98 2.22 15.22
N ASN A 51 14.84 1.49 16.33
CA ASN A 51 15.47 0.19 16.54
C ASN A 51 14.66 -0.95 15.94
N ASP A 52 13.41 -0.71 15.53
CA ASP A 52 12.56 -1.75 14.97
C ASP A 52 13.03 -2.12 13.56
N PRO A 53 12.93 -3.41 13.18
CA PRO A 53 13.32 -3.84 11.86
C PRO A 53 12.42 -3.19 10.82
N THR A 54 13.02 -2.87 9.68
CA THR A 54 12.30 -2.33 8.53
C THR A 54 12.16 -3.40 7.43
N ILE A 55 12.75 -4.59 7.63
CA ILE A 55 12.77 -5.71 6.69
C ILE A 55 12.34 -6.96 7.43
N VAL A 56 11.49 -7.74 6.79
CA VAL A 56 10.99 -9.02 7.30
C VAL A 56 11.39 -10.09 6.31
N PRO A 57 11.86 -11.27 6.75
CA PRO A 57 12.16 -12.38 5.86
C PRO A 57 10.97 -12.69 4.95
N GLU A 58 11.23 -12.85 3.65
CA GLU A 58 10.16 -13.11 2.68
C GLU A 58 9.40 -14.41 3.03
N ARG A 59 10.14 -15.43 3.46
CA ARG A 59 9.54 -16.73 3.84
C ARG A 59 8.58 -16.60 5.00
N LEU A 60 8.93 -15.80 6.00
CA LEU A 60 8.06 -15.49 7.15
C LEU A 60 6.77 -14.82 6.67
N CYS A 61 6.89 -13.75 5.88
CA CYS A 61 5.73 -13.05 5.35
C CYS A 61 4.84 -13.98 4.53
N LYS A 62 5.39 -14.68 3.53
CA LYS A 62 4.62 -15.56 2.67
C LYS A 62 3.96 -16.70 3.45
N GLY A 63 4.67 -17.30 4.40
CA GLY A 63 4.12 -18.36 5.25
C GLY A 63 2.94 -17.89 6.08
N LEU A 64 3.02 -16.70 6.69
CA LEU A 64 1.89 -16.13 7.39
C LEU A 64 0.71 -15.83 6.45
N TRP A 65 0.98 -15.32 5.24
CA TRP A 65 -0.06 -15.00 4.27
C TRP A 65 -0.84 -16.24 3.83
N PHE A 66 -0.18 -17.38 3.62
CA PHE A 66 -0.85 -18.67 3.41
C PHE A 66 -1.66 -19.11 4.64
N ARG A 67 -1.11 -18.91 5.84
CA ARG A 67 -1.83 -19.22 7.10
C ARG A 67 -3.10 -18.38 7.30
N MET A 68 -3.10 -17.16 6.76
CA MET A 68 -4.27 -16.28 6.68
C MET A 68 -5.26 -16.68 5.56
N GLY A 69 -5.00 -17.75 4.81
CA GLY A 69 -5.88 -18.26 3.77
C GLY A 69 -5.71 -17.57 2.42
N PHE A 70 -4.48 -17.23 2.04
CA PHE A 70 -4.15 -16.85 0.67
C PHE A 70 -4.15 -18.08 -0.25
N GLU A 71 -4.88 -18.03 -1.37
CA GLU A 71 -5.04 -19.17 -2.30
C GLU A 71 -4.26 -19.01 -3.62
N GLY A 72 -3.42 -17.96 -3.74
CA GLY A 72 -2.56 -17.79 -4.90
C GLY A 72 -1.28 -18.63 -4.84
N HIS A 73 -0.54 -18.65 -5.94
CA HIS A 73 0.77 -19.29 -5.98
C HIS A 73 1.84 -18.43 -5.26
N VAL A 74 2.81 -19.07 -4.60
CA VAL A 74 3.78 -18.43 -3.70
C VAL A 74 4.65 -17.37 -4.35
N ASN A 75 4.89 -17.46 -5.65
CA ASN A 75 5.72 -16.51 -6.39
C ASN A 75 4.91 -15.45 -7.15
N ASP A 76 3.58 -15.52 -7.09
CA ASP A 76 2.70 -14.63 -7.82
C ASP A 76 2.54 -13.28 -7.12
N LYS A 77 1.65 -12.47 -7.69
CA LYS A 77 1.17 -11.22 -7.09
C LYS A 77 0.20 -11.54 -5.96
N TYR A 78 0.40 -10.88 -4.83
CA TYR A 78 -0.47 -11.04 -3.66
C TYR A 78 -1.71 -10.15 -3.78
N LEU A 79 -2.73 -10.69 -4.43
CA LEU A 79 -4.01 -10.01 -4.63
C LEU A 79 -4.93 -10.20 -3.42
N LYS A 80 -5.55 -9.12 -2.93
CA LYS A 80 -6.51 -9.20 -1.82
C LYS A 80 -7.76 -10.03 -2.16
N SER A 81 -8.07 -10.17 -3.45
CA SER A 81 -9.18 -11.00 -3.94
C SER A 81 -8.97 -12.51 -3.77
N LEU A 82 -7.76 -12.95 -3.42
CA LEU A 82 -7.39 -14.35 -3.16
C LEU A 82 -7.37 -14.69 -1.66
N PHE A 83 -8.02 -13.87 -0.82
CA PHE A 83 -8.18 -14.10 0.61
C PHE A 83 -9.64 -14.32 0.97
N CYS A 84 -9.90 -15.14 1.98
CA CYS A 84 -11.22 -15.19 2.62
C CYS A 84 -11.64 -13.81 3.19
N ARG A 85 -12.96 -13.58 3.33
CA ARG A 85 -13.55 -12.25 3.67
C ARG A 85 -12.84 -11.50 4.80
N PRO A 86 -12.60 -12.08 5.99
CA PRO A 86 -12.01 -11.33 7.10
C PRO A 86 -10.62 -10.78 6.78
N TYR A 87 -9.76 -11.61 6.18
CA TYR A 87 -8.40 -11.19 5.83
C TYR A 87 -8.38 -10.29 4.58
N LYS A 88 -9.28 -10.51 3.62
CA LYS A 88 -9.48 -9.60 2.50
C LYS A 88 -9.83 -8.19 2.96
N PHE A 89 -10.71 -8.08 3.96
CA PHE A 89 -11.08 -6.79 4.55
C PHE A 89 -9.88 -6.14 5.26
N LEU A 90 -9.15 -6.88 6.08
CA LEU A 90 -7.93 -6.39 6.73
C LEU A 90 -6.91 -5.86 5.70
N VAL A 91 -6.58 -6.67 4.70
CA VAL A 91 -5.64 -6.29 3.62
C VAL A 91 -6.15 -5.06 2.89
N HIS A 92 -7.45 -4.98 2.58
CA HIS A 92 -8.07 -3.82 1.96
C HIS A 92 -7.83 -2.55 2.78
N CYS A 93 -8.14 -2.58 4.08
CA CYS A 93 -7.97 -1.42 4.96
C CYS A 93 -6.53 -0.94 4.99
N VAL A 94 -5.56 -1.84 5.18
CA VAL A 94 -4.13 -1.47 5.27
C VAL A 94 -3.61 -0.95 3.93
N VAL A 95 -3.96 -1.59 2.81
CA VAL A 95 -3.58 -1.13 1.47
C VAL A 95 -4.14 0.27 1.19
N HIS A 96 -5.39 0.54 1.55
CA HIS A 96 -5.99 1.86 1.33
C HIS A 96 -5.45 2.93 2.28
N ALA A 97 -5.03 2.57 3.49
CA ALA A 97 -4.50 3.51 4.47
C ALA A 97 -3.03 3.86 4.24
N LEU A 98 -2.18 2.87 3.91
CA LEU A 98 -0.72 3.00 3.97
C LEU A 98 -0.03 2.89 2.61
N SER A 99 -0.76 2.60 1.52
CA SER A 99 -0.11 2.39 0.22
C SER A 99 0.34 3.70 -0.44
N HIS A 100 1.58 3.73 -0.94
CA HIS A 100 2.15 4.87 -1.69
C HIS A 100 1.77 4.92 -3.18
N ARG A 101 0.73 4.17 -3.62
CA ARG A 101 0.39 3.99 -5.04
C ARG A 101 -0.79 4.88 -5.48
N LYS A 102 -0.77 5.33 -6.74
CA LYS A 102 -1.87 6.09 -7.37
C LYS A 102 -3.12 5.26 -7.69
N GLY A 103 -2.97 3.94 -7.78
CA GLY A 103 -4.03 3.01 -8.18
C GLY A 103 -3.62 1.56 -8.00
N ALA A 104 -4.39 0.65 -8.58
CA ALA A 104 -4.18 -0.80 -8.49
C ALA A 104 -4.15 -1.33 -7.04
N TYR A 105 -5.08 -0.87 -6.20
CA TYR A 105 -5.25 -1.28 -4.80
C TYR A 105 -5.70 -2.74 -4.61
N ASP A 106 -5.80 -3.54 -5.67
CA ASP A 106 -6.08 -4.99 -5.60
C ASP A 106 -4.81 -5.78 -5.27
N GLU A 107 -3.64 -5.31 -5.72
CA GLU A 107 -2.34 -5.93 -5.49
C GLU A 107 -1.68 -5.33 -4.25
N THR A 108 -1.22 -6.21 -3.36
CA THR A 108 -0.43 -5.81 -2.18
C THR A 108 1.04 -5.73 -2.55
N SER A 109 1.67 -4.60 -2.23
CA SER A 109 3.11 -4.44 -2.33
C SER A 109 3.85 -5.08 -1.17
N ASP A 110 5.07 -5.55 -1.40
CA ASP A 110 5.92 -6.25 -0.44
C ASP A 110 6.00 -5.57 0.95
N TYR A 111 6.23 -4.26 1.03
CA TYR A 111 6.28 -3.57 2.33
C TYR A 111 4.92 -3.53 3.06
N ILE A 112 3.80 -3.53 2.33
CA ILE A 112 2.47 -3.66 2.95
C ILE A 112 2.30 -5.08 3.47
N MET A 113 2.84 -6.08 2.76
CA MET A 113 2.90 -7.44 3.29
C MET A 113 3.68 -7.50 4.60
N ASN A 114 4.84 -6.83 4.68
CA ASN A 114 5.62 -6.74 5.91
C ASN A 114 4.84 -6.09 7.06
N ILE A 115 4.15 -4.97 6.79
CA ILE A 115 3.33 -4.27 7.79
C ILE A 115 2.21 -5.17 8.30
N ILE A 116 1.44 -5.80 7.40
CA ILE A 116 0.35 -6.71 7.77
C ILE A 116 0.89 -7.90 8.57
N THR A 117 2.02 -8.46 8.14
CA THR A 117 2.64 -9.59 8.81
C THR A 117 3.04 -9.25 10.24
N CYS A 118 3.72 -8.12 10.44
CA CYS A 118 4.14 -7.68 11.77
C CYS A 118 2.95 -7.30 12.65
N LEU A 119 1.92 -6.69 12.07
CA LEU A 119 0.67 -6.37 12.76
C LEU A 119 -0.04 -7.63 13.26
N VAL A 120 -0.20 -8.64 12.41
CA VAL A 120 -0.88 -9.91 12.75
C VAL A 120 -0.07 -10.70 13.79
N LEU A 121 1.25 -10.80 13.62
CA LEU A 121 2.13 -11.52 14.54
C LEU A 121 2.42 -10.77 15.83
N ASN A 122 2.15 -9.47 15.90
CA ASN A 122 2.61 -8.57 16.97
C ASN A 122 4.13 -8.55 17.10
N ARG A 123 4.82 -8.31 15.97
CA ARG A 123 6.26 -8.10 15.90
C ARG A 123 6.57 -6.61 15.72
N PRO A 124 7.69 -6.11 16.27
CA PRO A 124 8.14 -4.75 16.04
C PRO A 124 8.42 -4.54 14.54
N TYR A 125 8.03 -3.38 14.01
CA TYR A 125 8.30 -2.99 12.63
C TYR A 125 8.26 -1.48 12.49
N ASN A 126 9.29 -0.90 11.89
CA ASN A 126 9.41 0.54 11.71
C ASN A 126 8.58 1.01 10.49
N VAL A 127 7.27 1.15 10.70
CA VAL A 127 6.31 1.66 9.72
C VAL A 127 6.66 3.10 9.33
N SER A 128 7.04 3.94 10.29
CA SER A 128 7.39 5.35 10.13
C SER A 128 8.52 5.53 9.12
N GLN A 129 9.62 4.77 9.27
CA GLN A 129 10.74 4.81 8.33
C GLN A 129 10.31 4.37 6.92
N VAL A 130 9.49 3.33 6.81
CA VAL A 130 9.02 2.83 5.50
C VAL A 130 8.15 3.87 4.79
N LEU A 131 7.22 4.50 5.52
CA LEU A 131 6.40 5.59 4.96
C LEU A 131 7.25 6.79 4.57
N PHE A 132 8.22 7.16 5.40
CA PHE A 132 9.12 8.28 5.14
C PHE A 132 10.00 8.04 3.91
N ASP A 133 10.58 6.85 3.75
CA ASP A 133 11.34 6.48 2.55
C ASP A 133 10.51 6.65 1.27
N HIS A 134 9.22 6.33 1.32
CA HIS A 134 8.29 6.54 0.22
C HIS A 134 8.01 8.02 -0.06
N MET A 135 7.91 8.84 0.98
CA MET A 135 7.81 10.29 0.85
C MET A 135 9.06 10.88 0.19
N VAL A 136 10.26 10.43 0.57
CA VAL A 136 11.53 10.85 -0.05
C VAL A 136 11.61 10.41 -1.52
N ASP A 137 11.26 9.15 -1.82
CA ASP A 137 11.21 8.64 -3.19
C ASP A 137 10.26 9.47 -4.07
N ASN A 138 9.11 9.91 -3.53
CA ASN A 138 8.14 10.75 -4.23
C ASN A 138 8.71 12.12 -4.62
N ILE A 139 9.55 12.72 -3.77
CA ILE A 139 10.21 14.01 -4.05
C ILE A 139 11.15 13.89 -5.25
N SER A 140 11.87 12.77 -5.35
CA SER A 140 12.87 12.53 -6.39
C SER A 140 12.31 12.04 -7.74
N SER A 141 11.00 11.77 -7.83
CA SER A 141 10.35 11.13 -8.97
C SER A 141 9.24 11.99 -9.59
N GLU A 142 8.35 11.42 -10.40
CA GLU A 142 7.15 12.12 -10.85
C GLU A 142 6.26 12.44 -9.65
N THR A 143 6.31 13.70 -9.24
CA THR A 143 5.65 14.20 -8.03
C THR A 143 4.16 13.90 -8.05
N TYR A 144 3.72 12.95 -7.21
CA TYR A 144 2.32 12.57 -7.04
C TYR A 144 1.78 13.03 -5.68
N ILE A 145 0.46 13.18 -5.56
CA ILE A 145 -0.24 13.44 -4.29
C ILE A 145 -0.19 12.18 -3.43
N MET A 146 0.93 11.98 -2.75
CA MET A 146 1.12 10.89 -1.81
C MET A 146 0.64 11.29 -0.42
N TYR A 147 0.02 10.34 0.29
CA TYR A 147 -0.37 10.48 1.70
C TYR A 147 -1.02 11.82 2.08
N PRO A 148 -2.07 12.28 1.37
CA PRO A 148 -2.64 13.60 1.62
C PRO A 148 -3.07 13.81 3.07
N ARG A 149 -3.60 12.77 3.73
CA ARG A 149 -3.98 12.83 5.15
C ARG A 149 -2.78 13.00 6.07
N PHE A 150 -1.69 12.26 5.85
CA PHE A 150 -0.51 12.35 6.70
C PHE A 150 0.15 13.71 6.54
N ILE A 151 0.27 14.20 5.31
CA ILE A 151 0.78 15.54 5.03
C ILE A 151 -0.10 16.60 5.69
N GLN A 152 -1.43 16.51 5.59
CA GLN A 152 -2.30 17.46 6.27
C GLN A 152 -2.14 17.43 7.80
N MET A 153 -1.91 16.24 8.39
CA MET A 153 -1.63 16.12 9.83
C MET A 153 -0.29 16.79 10.20
N MET A 154 0.77 16.60 9.41
CA MET A 154 2.05 17.32 9.64
C MET A 154 1.89 18.84 9.52
N ILE A 155 1.09 19.30 8.54
CA ILE A 155 0.82 20.73 8.36
C ILE A 155 0.09 21.27 9.59
N ASN A 156 -0.95 20.58 10.05
CA ASN A 156 -1.73 21.03 11.22
C ASN A 156 -0.91 21.01 12.52
N ASP A 157 0.06 20.10 12.65
CA ASP A 157 0.96 20.01 13.80
C ASP A 157 1.91 21.22 13.88
N GLN A 158 2.36 21.75 12.73
CA GLN A 158 3.32 22.87 12.66
C GLN A 158 2.65 24.23 12.42
N VAL A 159 1.42 24.25 11.89
CA VAL A 159 0.70 25.46 11.49
C VAL A 159 -0.70 25.42 12.10
N THR A 160 -0.89 26.12 13.23
CA THR A 160 -2.09 26.06 14.06
C THR A 160 -3.28 26.86 13.52
N ASP A 161 -3.03 27.83 12.64
CA ASP A 161 -3.98 28.85 12.17
C ASP A 161 -4.24 28.75 10.66
N LEU A 162 -4.03 27.58 10.05
CA LEU A 162 -4.27 27.41 8.62
C LEU A 162 -5.78 27.51 8.33
N PRO A 163 -6.24 28.52 7.55
CA PRO A 163 -7.66 28.64 7.20
C PRO A 163 -8.09 27.42 6.37
N LYS A 164 -9.17 26.77 6.82
CA LYS A 164 -9.75 25.61 6.14
C LYS A 164 -10.95 26.08 5.34
N ASP A 165 -10.89 25.96 4.02
CA ASP A 165 -12.04 26.23 3.18
C ASP A 165 -13.07 25.09 3.35
N PRO A 166 -14.27 25.35 3.87
CA PRO A 166 -15.32 24.33 4.00
C PRO A 166 -15.83 23.81 2.64
N ALA A 167 -15.50 24.47 1.52
CA ALA A 167 -15.75 23.96 0.18
C ALA A 167 -14.63 23.03 -0.33
N ASP A 168 -13.40 23.15 0.17
CA ASP A 168 -12.26 22.30 -0.20
C ASP A 168 -12.20 21.02 0.65
N VAL A 169 -13.33 20.29 0.66
CA VAL A 169 -13.45 19.03 1.37
C VAL A 169 -13.06 17.90 0.45
N MET A 170 -12.00 17.17 0.81
CA MET A 170 -11.71 15.88 0.22
C MET A 170 -12.84 14.90 0.59
N LYS A 171 -13.79 14.71 -0.34
CA LYS A 171 -14.92 13.78 -0.15
C LYS A 171 -14.39 12.35 0.01
N LEU A 172 -14.21 11.92 1.25
CA LEU A 172 -13.96 10.54 1.59
C LEU A 172 -15.24 9.75 1.29
N ARG A 173 -15.16 8.81 0.35
CA ARG A 173 -16.25 7.86 0.16
C ARG A 173 -16.22 6.90 1.34
N ASN A 174 -17.18 7.06 2.25
CA ASN A 174 -17.42 6.06 3.28
C ASN A 174 -17.71 4.71 2.61
N MET A 175 -17.31 3.62 3.28
CA MET A 175 -17.66 2.28 2.81
C MET A 175 -19.18 2.13 2.85
N LYS A 176 -19.74 1.93 1.67
CA LYS A 176 -21.18 1.72 1.46
C LYS A 176 -21.42 0.26 1.05
N VAL A 177 -22.69 -0.13 0.93
CA VAL A 177 -23.08 -1.48 0.48
C VAL A 177 -22.42 -1.88 -0.84
N ASP A 178 -22.21 -0.94 -1.77
CA ASP A 178 -21.48 -1.18 -3.02
C ASP A 178 -19.98 -1.44 -2.83
N THR A 179 -19.39 -0.93 -1.75
CA THR A 179 -18.01 -1.24 -1.37
C THR A 179 -17.92 -2.66 -0.82
N PHE A 180 -18.89 -3.06 -0.01
CA PHE A 180 -18.99 -4.44 0.49
C PHE A 180 -19.28 -5.43 -0.65
N SER A 181 -20.13 -5.09 -1.61
CA SER A 181 -20.40 -5.98 -2.76
C SER A 181 -19.17 -6.19 -3.65
N ARG A 182 -18.28 -5.20 -3.76
CA ARG A 182 -16.97 -5.37 -4.42
C ARG A 182 -16.00 -6.21 -3.59
N LEU A 183 -16.07 -6.13 -2.27
CA LEU A 183 -15.31 -7.01 -1.39
C LEU A 183 -15.85 -8.45 -1.41
N ASP A 184 -17.12 -8.65 -1.74
CA ASP A 184 -17.71 -9.98 -1.93
C ASP A 184 -17.32 -10.63 -3.28
N GLN A 185 -16.72 -9.90 -4.22
CA GLN A 185 -16.29 -10.47 -5.51
C GLN A 185 -14.94 -11.21 -5.39
N TYR A 186 -14.95 -12.50 -5.67
CA TYR A 186 -13.76 -13.36 -5.68
C TYR A 186 -13.23 -13.59 -7.09
N LYS A 187 -11.90 -13.58 -7.24
CA LYS A 187 -11.24 -14.04 -8.48
C LYS A 187 -10.91 -15.53 -8.36
N LEU A 188 -11.93 -16.33 -8.07
CA LEU A 188 -11.82 -17.78 -8.11
C LEU A 188 -11.99 -18.27 -9.55
N LYS A 189 -11.48 -19.47 -9.87
CA LYS A 189 -11.81 -20.13 -11.14
C LYS A 189 -13.32 -20.40 -11.18
N LYS A 190 -13.88 -20.51 -12.39
CA LYS A 190 -15.33 -20.54 -12.67
C LYS A 190 -16.16 -21.57 -11.87
N ASP A 191 -15.52 -22.55 -11.23
CA ASP A 191 -16.16 -23.69 -10.56
C ASP A 191 -15.79 -23.83 -9.07
N GLU A 192 -15.10 -22.86 -8.46
CA GLU A 192 -14.69 -22.92 -7.04
C GLU A 192 -15.66 -22.21 -6.11
N THR A 193 -15.89 -22.82 -4.95
CA THR A 193 -16.68 -22.26 -3.84
C THR A 193 -15.88 -21.20 -3.10
N GLU A 194 -16.56 -20.26 -2.44
CA GLU A 194 -15.93 -19.19 -1.65
C GLU A 194 -14.80 -19.73 -0.75
N PRO A 195 -13.64 -19.03 -0.65
CA PRO A 195 -12.53 -19.49 0.17
C PRO A 195 -13.01 -19.73 1.60
N ARG A 196 -12.75 -20.92 2.14
CA ARG A 196 -13.22 -21.30 3.47
C ARG A 196 -12.79 -20.25 4.48
N ALA A 197 -13.76 -19.66 5.20
CA ALA A 197 -13.48 -18.64 6.19
C ALA A 197 -12.46 -19.16 7.22
N LYS A 198 -11.27 -18.56 7.23
CA LYS A 198 -10.23 -18.83 8.23
C LYS A 198 -10.55 -18.05 9.49
N ARG A 199 -10.34 -18.68 10.65
CA ARG A 199 -10.40 -17.98 11.94
C ARG A 199 -9.32 -16.91 11.99
N MET A 200 -9.58 -15.84 12.74
CA MET A 200 -8.53 -14.89 13.11
C MET A 200 -7.42 -15.65 13.86
N ILE A 201 -6.17 -15.23 13.70
CA ILE A 201 -5.00 -15.86 14.31
C ILE A 201 -4.12 -14.84 15.04
N CYS A 202 -3.16 -15.35 15.81
CA CYS A 202 -2.10 -14.56 16.42
C CYS A 202 -2.68 -13.43 17.30
N LYS A 203 -2.14 -12.21 17.21
CA LYS A 203 -2.56 -11.08 18.04
C LYS A 203 -4.01 -10.67 17.81
N ILE A 204 -4.51 -10.87 16.58
CA ILE A 204 -5.89 -10.52 16.22
C ILE A 204 -6.88 -11.41 16.97
N ALA A 205 -6.54 -12.68 17.20
CA ALA A 205 -7.41 -13.61 17.94
C ALA A 205 -7.11 -13.66 19.44
N ASN A 206 -5.84 -13.48 19.84
CA ASN A 206 -5.41 -13.54 21.22
C ASN A 206 -4.57 -12.31 21.57
N PRO A 207 -5.09 -11.37 22.38
CA PRO A 207 -4.33 -10.21 22.84
C PRO A 207 -3.02 -10.56 23.56
N GLY A 208 -2.92 -11.73 24.20
CA GLY A 208 -1.72 -12.25 24.85
C GLY A 208 -0.77 -13.01 23.91
N TYR A 209 -1.00 -13.01 22.60
CA TYR A 209 -0.15 -13.71 21.64
C TYR A 209 1.28 -13.15 21.64
N VAL A 210 2.25 -14.04 21.86
CA VAL A 210 3.68 -13.78 21.69
C VAL A 210 4.11 -14.40 20.36
N ALA A 211 4.75 -13.60 19.51
CA ALA A 211 5.28 -14.09 18.24
C ALA A 211 6.33 -15.18 18.48
N PRO A 212 6.43 -16.20 17.60
CA PRO A 212 7.55 -17.14 17.66
C PRO A 212 8.87 -16.40 17.46
N GLU A 213 9.97 -16.98 17.91
CA GLU A 213 11.31 -16.43 17.68
C GLU A 213 11.76 -16.62 16.21
N ASN A 214 12.88 -15.99 15.84
CA ASN A 214 13.53 -16.14 14.54
C ASN A 214 12.59 -15.85 13.36
N ASP A 215 12.81 -16.52 12.23
CA ASP A 215 12.08 -16.28 10.98
C ASP A 215 10.78 -17.12 10.86
N ALA A 216 10.29 -17.65 11.98
CA ALA A 216 9.09 -18.46 12.02
C ALA A 216 7.80 -17.63 11.93
N TRP A 217 6.79 -18.15 11.23
CA TRP A 217 5.44 -17.53 11.12
C TRP A 217 4.37 -18.26 11.97
N ARG A 218 4.76 -19.32 12.68
CA ARG A 218 3.92 -20.11 13.59
C ARG A 218 4.78 -20.78 14.67
N HIS A 219 4.18 -21.07 15.82
CA HIS A 219 4.76 -21.95 16.85
C HIS A 219 4.70 -23.41 16.39
N GLU A 220 5.65 -24.25 16.79
CA GLU A 220 5.71 -25.67 16.39
C GLU A 220 4.47 -26.46 16.85
N ASN A 221 3.97 -26.19 18.05
CA ASN A 221 2.85 -26.90 18.67
C ASN A 221 1.47 -26.35 18.27
N ASN A 222 1.39 -25.62 17.15
CA ASN A 222 0.16 -24.94 16.77
C ASN A 222 -0.68 -25.83 15.85
N ASN A 223 -1.94 -26.10 16.21
CA ASN A 223 -2.92 -26.90 15.44
C ASN A 223 -3.41 -26.20 14.14
N SER A 224 -2.55 -25.42 13.50
CA SER A 224 -2.81 -24.79 12.20
C SER A 224 -2.63 -25.83 11.10
N GLU A 225 -3.28 -25.61 9.96
CA GLU A 225 -2.98 -26.34 8.73
C GLU A 225 -1.49 -26.13 8.35
N ASP A 226 -0.90 -27.10 7.66
CA ASP A 226 0.50 -27.02 7.26
C ASP A 226 0.65 -26.30 5.91
N GLU A 227 1.21 -25.09 5.92
CA GLU A 227 1.51 -24.32 4.71
C GLU A 227 2.82 -24.73 4.01
N THR A 228 3.52 -25.77 4.47
CA THR A 228 4.82 -26.20 3.92
C THR A 228 4.73 -26.53 2.43
N ASP A 229 3.67 -27.20 2.00
CA ASP A 229 3.45 -27.51 0.59
C ASP A 229 3.22 -26.24 -0.25
N SER A 230 2.49 -25.26 0.29
CA SER A 230 2.28 -23.97 -0.37
C SER A 230 3.58 -23.18 -0.55
N LEU A 231 4.59 -23.42 0.30
CA LEU A 231 5.89 -22.77 0.25
C LEU A 231 6.98 -23.58 -0.48
N ARG A 232 6.64 -24.77 -1.02
CA ARG A 232 7.61 -25.70 -1.62
C ARG A 232 8.40 -25.06 -2.76
N ASP A 233 7.70 -24.35 -3.64
CA ASP A 233 8.28 -23.76 -4.85
C ASP A 233 8.75 -22.32 -4.64
N MET A 234 8.84 -21.86 -3.39
CA MET A 234 9.26 -20.50 -3.07
C MET A 234 10.70 -20.24 -3.50
N HIS A 235 10.92 -19.14 -4.23
CA HIS A 235 12.24 -18.56 -4.41
C HIS A 235 12.25 -17.12 -3.90
N GLU A 236 13.38 -16.71 -3.32
CA GLU A 236 13.54 -15.38 -2.75
C GLU A 236 13.70 -14.30 -3.83
N LYS A 237 12.95 -13.21 -3.66
CA LYS A 237 13.02 -12.01 -4.49
C LYS A 237 14.14 -11.11 -3.99
N LYS A 238 15.01 -10.69 -4.91
CA LYS A 238 16.10 -9.73 -4.63
C LYS A 238 15.63 -8.26 -4.69
N LEU A 239 14.53 -7.97 -4.01
CA LEU A 239 13.91 -6.64 -3.91
C LEU A 239 14.27 -5.96 -2.59
N ARG A 240 14.18 -4.63 -2.55
CA ARG A 240 14.61 -3.82 -1.39
C ARG A 240 13.89 -4.06 -0.09
N TYR A 241 12.68 -4.62 -0.16
CA TYR A 241 11.84 -4.92 1.00
C TYR A 241 12.10 -6.31 1.57
N TRP A 242 12.79 -7.16 0.81
CA TRP A 242 13.11 -8.54 1.16
C TRP A 242 14.62 -8.74 1.38
N PHE A 243 15.46 -7.85 0.85
CA PHE A 243 16.90 -8.08 0.78
C PHE A 243 17.73 -6.85 1.16
N VAL A 244 18.73 -7.08 2.01
CA VAL A 244 19.81 -6.14 2.37
C VAL A 244 21.10 -6.59 1.70
N LYS A 245 21.83 -5.67 1.07
CA LYS A 245 23.22 -5.91 0.63
C LYS A 245 24.13 -4.90 1.33
N ASP A 246 25.23 -5.37 1.92
CA ASP A 246 26.25 -4.49 2.52
C ASP A 246 25.67 -3.51 3.56
N GLY A 247 24.69 -3.98 4.37
CA GLY A 247 24.00 -3.17 5.38
C GLY A 247 23.04 -2.10 4.83
N LYS A 248 22.83 -2.03 3.51
CA LYS A 248 21.94 -1.05 2.86
C LYS A 248 20.80 -1.73 2.10
N ARG A 249 19.61 -1.13 2.18
CA ARG A 249 18.47 -1.49 1.33
C ARG A 249 18.84 -1.24 -0.13
N LYS A 250 18.64 -2.23 -0.99
CA LYS A 250 18.83 -2.05 -2.44
C LYS A 250 17.89 -0.93 -2.93
N ARG A 251 18.27 -0.08 -3.89
CA ARG A 251 17.26 0.73 -4.61
C ARG A 251 16.50 -0.21 -5.54
N THR A 252 15.17 -0.19 -5.53
CA THR A 252 14.40 -0.89 -6.57
C THR A 252 14.84 -0.31 -7.90
N LEU A 253 15.32 -1.15 -8.82
CA LEU A 253 15.58 -0.73 -10.19
C LEU A 253 14.27 -0.13 -10.72
N LYS A 254 14.31 1.08 -11.27
CA LYS A 254 13.17 1.62 -12.04
C LYS A 254 12.74 0.52 -13.01
N ALA A 255 11.44 0.26 -13.12
CA ALA A 255 10.94 -0.68 -14.12
C ALA A 255 11.59 -0.32 -15.46
N SER A 256 12.27 -1.29 -16.08
CA SER A 256 12.81 -1.10 -17.41
C SER A 256 11.67 -0.60 -18.30
N PRO A 257 11.89 0.43 -19.14
CA PRO A 257 10.86 0.88 -20.06
C PRO A 257 10.37 -0.34 -20.83
N THR A 258 9.04 -0.51 -20.90
CA THR A 258 8.42 -1.54 -21.70
C THR A 258 8.97 -1.40 -23.12
N VAL A 259 9.83 -2.35 -23.54
CA VAL A 259 10.24 -2.45 -24.93
C VAL A 259 8.98 -2.87 -25.68
N THR A 260 8.25 -1.89 -26.22
CA THR A 260 7.21 -2.16 -27.21
C THR A 260 7.91 -2.79 -28.41
N ALA A 261 7.81 -4.12 -28.52
CA ALA A 261 8.11 -4.81 -29.76
C ALA A 261 7.30 -4.14 -30.89
N PRO A 262 7.90 -3.88 -32.07
CA PRO A 262 7.20 -3.26 -33.17
C PRO A 262 5.95 -4.07 -33.52
N LYS A 263 4.80 -3.41 -33.49
CA LYS A 263 3.52 -4.02 -33.88
C LYS A 263 3.60 -4.39 -35.35
N VAL A 264 3.61 -5.69 -35.64
CA VAL A 264 3.38 -6.20 -37.00
C VAL A 264 2.00 -5.70 -37.45
N PRO A 265 1.86 -5.02 -38.60
CA PRO A 265 0.57 -4.54 -39.06
C PRO A 265 -0.28 -5.73 -39.50
N THR A 266 -1.29 -6.09 -38.71
CA THR A 266 -2.37 -6.98 -39.16
C THR A 266 -3.34 -6.20 -40.07
N PRO A 267 -3.73 -6.75 -41.23
CA PRO A 267 -4.63 -6.06 -42.15
C PRO A 267 -6.02 -5.85 -41.53
N LYS A 268 -6.52 -4.62 -41.65
CA LYS A 268 -7.86 -4.23 -41.18
C LYS A 268 -8.92 -4.87 -42.08
N ILE A 269 -9.69 -5.80 -41.53
CA ILE A 269 -10.91 -6.31 -42.17
C ILE A 269 -11.98 -5.20 -42.07
N VAL A 270 -12.36 -4.64 -43.22
CA VAL A 270 -13.45 -3.65 -43.33
C VAL A 270 -14.74 -4.40 -43.63
N VAL A 271 -15.63 -4.49 -42.64
CA VAL A 271 -17.00 -4.98 -42.86
C VAL A 271 -17.82 -3.81 -43.44
N LYS A 272 -18.21 -3.92 -44.72
CA LYS A 272 -19.16 -2.99 -45.35
C LYS A 272 -20.56 -3.24 -44.79
N GLY A 273 -21.09 -2.27 -44.04
CA GLY A 273 -22.47 -2.26 -43.58
C GLY A 273 -23.46 -2.10 -44.73
N ILE A 274 -24.55 -2.86 -44.68
CA ILE A 274 -25.68 -2.81 -45.60
C ILE A 274 -26.45 -1.50 -45.37
N VAL A 275 -26.85 -0.88 -46.49
CA VAL A 275 -27.54 0.41 -46.58
C VAL A 275 -29.02 0.26 -46.23
N GLU A 276 -29.49 0.88 -45.16
CA GLU A 276 -30.93 1.17 -44.98
C GLU A 276 -31.25 2.53 -45.61
N ARG A 277 -32.21 2.51 -46.55
CA ARG A 277 -32.75 3.69 -47.22
C ARG A 277 -33.89 4.29 -46.41
N GLY A 278 -33.94 5.62 -46.37
CA GLY A 278 -35.19 6.35 -46.55
C GLY A 278 -35.80 7.02 -45.32
N SER A 279 -35.23 8.17 -44.97
CA SER A 279 -35.93 9.46 -44.78
C SER A 279 -37.46 9.47 -44.59
N TYR A 280 -37.93 10.17 -43.55
CA TYR A 280 -38.85 11.31 -43.69
C TYR A 280 -38.80 12.21 -42.46
N LYS A 281 -38.67 13.53 -42.67
CA LYS A 281 -38.93 14.58 -41.67
C LYS A 281 -39.92 15.57 -42.27
N LYS A 282 -40.97 15.84 -41.49
CA LYS A 282 -41.80 17.06 -41.38
C LYS A 282 -42.60 17.54 -42.59
N SER A 283 -43.91 17.65 -42.36
CA SER A 283 -44.57 18.95 -42.12
C SER A 283 -45.34 18.86 -40.81
#